data_AF-A0A1E3VXK0-F1
#
_entry.id   AF-A0A1E3VXK0-F1
#
_cell.length_a   1.000
_cell.length_b   1.000
_cell.length_c   1.000
_cell.angle_alpha   90.00
_cell.angle_beta   90.00
_cell.angle_gamma   90.00
#
_symmetry.space_group_name_H-M   'P 1'
#
loop_
_entity.id
_entity.type
_entity.pdbx_description
1 polymer ?
#
loop_
_entity_poly.entity_id
_entity_poly.type
_entity_poly.pdbx_seq_one_letter_code
_entity_poly.pdbx_strand_id
1 'polypeptide(L)'
;MNETLKKYITAVSAALFLVVAGSGLAMFFGVGEDLVKEMHEWLAVLFVVAIGLHIVRNWGGMMTYIRRRTIVVPVALAGLAAAAFIVPAALSGHENPMPILFQSLQKANLDDLGRVLDMAPESMANVLEQKGFVVGSTDLSISEIAAESGRPPMAALMTVLQAKRQ
;
A
#
# COMPACT_ATOMS: atom_id res chain seq x y z
N MET A 1 -23.26 -15.85 29.83
CA MET A 1 -22.02 -16.07 29.04
C MET A 1 -20.84 -16.19 29.98
N ASN A 2 -20.16 -17.34 30.00
CA ASN A 2 -19.21 -17.75 31.04
C ASN A 2 -18.05 -16.76 31.25
N GLU A 3 -17.65 -16.55 32.51
CA GLU A 3 -16.54 -15.68 32.93
C GLU A 3 -15.20 -16.07 32.27
N THR A 4 -15.01 -17.36 32.00
CA THR A 4 -13.86 -17.89 31.26
C THR A 4 -13.71 -17.21 29.89
N LEU A 5 -14.80 -17.04 29.14
CA LEU A 5 -14.77 -16.39 27.83
C LEU A 5 -14.42 -14.89 27.92
N LYS A 6 -14.75 -14.21 29.03
CA LYS A 6 -14.30 -12.81 29.27
C LYS A 6 -12.78 -12.76 29.40
N LYS A 7 -12.22 -13.65 30.22
CA LYS A 7 -10.79 -13.69 30.53
C LYS A 7 -9.95 -13.99 29.28
N TYR A 8 -10.40 -14.92 28.44
CA TYR A 8 -9.71 -15.25 27.19
C TYR A 8 -9.70 -14.09 26.19
N ILE A 9 -10.82 -13.38 26.00
CA ILE A 9 -10.87 -12.24 25.05
C ILE A 9 -9.87 -11.16 25.47
N THR A 10 -9.86 -10.75 26.75
CA THR A 10 -8.92 -9.73 27.23
C THR A 10 -7.47 -10.18 27.11
N ALA A 11 -7.16 -11.44 27.44
CA ALA A 11 -5.81 -11.98 27.30
C ALA A 11 -5.35 -12.02 25.83
N VAL A 12 -6.23 -12.42 24.91
CA VAL A 12 -5.98 -12.44 23.47
C VAL A 12 -5.78 -11.01 22.94
N SER A 13 -6.65 -10.06 23.31
CA SER A 13 -6.49 -8.65 22.92
C SER A 13 -5.16 -8.07 23.41
N ALA A 14 -4.75 -8.36 24.65
CA ALA A 14 -3.49 -7.89 25.20
C ALA A 14 -2.27 -8.52 24.50
N ALA A 15 -2.31 -9.82 24.23
CA ALA A 15 -1.24 -10.50 23.50
C ALA A 15 -1.09 -9.95 22.07
N LEU A 16 -2.21 -9.79 21.35
CA LEU A 16 -2.20 -9.21 20.00
C LEU A 16 -1.72 -7.76 20.01
N PHE A 17 -2.12 -6.95 21.00
CA PHE A 17 -1.62 -5.59 21.16
C PHE A 17 -0.09 -5.55 21.24
N LEU A 18 0.52 -6.41 22.08
CA LEU A 18 1.98 -6.43 22.24
C LEU A 18 2.70 -6.81 20.94
N VAL A 19 2.18 -7.80 20.20
CA VAL A 19 2.77 -8.24 18.93
C VAL A 19 2.63 -7.18 17.84
N VAL A 20 1.45 -6.57 17.70
CA VAL A 20 1.18 -5.51 16.71
C VAL A 20 1.97 -4.24 17.03
N ALA A 21 2.04 -3.83 18.31
CA ALA A 21 2.82 -2.67 18.73
C ALA A 21 4.33 -2.90 18.52
N GLY A 22 4.84 -4.08 18.91
CA GLY A 22 6.25 -4.44 18.71
C GLY A 22 6.64 -4.49 17.24
N SER A 23 5.81 -5.07 16.39
CA SER A 23 6.04 -5.08 14.94
C SER A 23 5.94 -3.69 14.30
N GLY A 24 5.03 -2.83 14.78
CA GLY A 24 4.97 -1.43 14.37
C GLY A 24 6.27 -0.66 14.69
N LEU A 25 6.83 -0.86 15.90
CA LEU A 25 8.13 -0.31 16.27
C LEU A 25 9.27 -0.90 15.42
N ALA A 26 9.25 -2.20 15.17
CA ALA A 26 10.25 -2.86 14.33
C ALA A 26 10.27 -2.27 12.91
N MET A 27 9.11 -2.04 12.30
CA MET A 27 9.00 -1.38 10.99
C MET A 27 9.50 0.07 11.03
N PHE A 28 9.25 0.81 12.12
CA PHE A 28 9.77 2.17 12.27
C PHE A 28 11.31 2.22 12.25
N PHE A 29 11.99 1.19 12.75
CA PHE A 29 13.45 1.06 12.71
C PHE A 29 13.97 0.30 11.47
N GLY A 30 13.11 -0.06 10.51
CA GLY A 30 13.50 -0.79 9.29
C GLY A 30 13.89 -2.26 9.52
N VAL A 31 13.47 -2.87 10.62
CA VAL A 31 13.82 -4.26 10.95
C VAL A 31 12.87 -5.23 10.25
N GLY A 32 13.40 -6.03 9.32
CA GLY A 32 12.68 -7.14 8.69
C GLY A 32 11.49 -6.69 7.84
N GLU A 33 11.65 -5.57 7.11
CA GLU A 33 10.57 -4.78 6.52
C GLU A 33 9.52 -5.62 5.77
N ASP A 34 9.90 -6.51 4.85
CA ASP A 34 8.93 -7.29 4.09
C ASP A 34 8.16 -8.32 4.95
N LEU A 35 8.87 -9.13 5.74
CA LEU A 35 8.28 -10.21 6.54
C LEU A 35 7.49 -9.68 7.74
N VAL A 36 8.02 -8.67 8.42
CA VAL A 36 7.38 -8.05 9.59
C VAL A 36 6.16 -7.25 9.16
N LYS A 37 6.20 -6.59 7.99
CA LYS A 37 5.05 -5.88 7.43
C LYS A 37 3.91 -6.81 7.10
N GLU A 38 4.16 -7.91 6.39
CA GLU A 38 3.11 -8.88 6.07
C GLU A 38 2.46 -9.45 7.34
N MET A 39 3.28 -9.83 8.33
CA MET A 39 2.79 -10.26 9.64
C MET A 39 1.97 -9.16 10.34
N HIS A 40 2.46 -7.92 10.34
CA HIS A 40 1.79 -6.80 11.00
C HIS A 40 0.43 -6.50 10.39
N GLU A 41 0.32 -6.48 9.07
CA GLU A 41 -0.94 -6.21 8.36
C GLU A 41 -2.01 -7.24 8.74
N TRP A 42 -1.70 -8.53 8.68
CA TRP A 42 -2.66 -9.59 9.04
C TRP A 42 -3.00 -9.61 10.53
N LEU A 43 -2.00 -9.46 11.41
CA LEU A 43 -2.22 -9.45 12.85
C LEU A 43 -2.95 -8.19 13.33
N ALA A 44 -2.77 -7.04 12.65
CA ALA A 44 -3.53 -5.83 12.93
C ALA A 44 -5.02 -6.02 12.63
N VAL A 45 -5.39 -6.71 11.55
CA VAL A 45 -6.79 -7.05 11.27
C VAL A 45 -7.39 -7.90 12.38
N LEU A 46 -6.67 -8.95 12.80
CA LEU A 46 -7.12 -9.81 13.90
C LEU A 46 -7.22 -9.04 15.23
N PHE A 47 -6.28 -8.13 15.48
CA PHE A 47 -6.30 -7.26 16.65
C PHE A 47 -7.52 -6.34 16.68
N VAL A 48 -7.89 -5.74 15.54
CA VAL A 48 -9.10 -4.90 15.42
C VAL A 48 -10.36 -5.70 15.76
N VAL A 49 -10.47 -6.94 15.29
CA VAL A 49 -11.60 -7.82 15.64
C VAL A 49 -11.61 -8.14 17.13
N ALA A 50 -10.45 -8.51 17.70
CA ALA A 50 -10.33 -8.86 19.11
C ALA A 50 -10.67 -7.68 20.03
N ILE A 51 -10.16 -6.48 19.74
CA ILE A 51 -10.46 -5.29 20.54
C ILE A 51 -11.90 -4.82 20.34
N GLY A 52 -12.47 -4.95 19.14
CA GLY A 52 -13.88 -4.70 18.89
C GLY A 52 -14.79 -5.58 19.74
N LEU A 53 -14.52 -6.89 19.77
CA LEU A 53 -15.19 -7.84 20.66
C LEU A 53 -15.01 -7.46 22.14
N HIS A 54 -13.81 -7.06 22.54
CA HIS A 54 -13.55 -6.59 23.90
C HIS A 54 -14.39 -5.35 24.26
N ILE A 55 -14.52 -4.38 23.35
CA ILE A 55 -15.30 -3.15 23.57
C ILE A 55 -16.80 -3.44 23.65
N VAL A 56 -17.35 -4.19 22.68
CA VAL A 56 -18.79 -4.55 22.65
C VAL A 56 -19.15 -5.33 23.92
N ARG A 57 -18.26 -6.22 24.39
CA ARG A 57 -18.50 -6.99 25.61
C ARG A 57 -18.41 -6.15 26.88
N ASN A 58 -17.57 -5.12 26.89
CA ASN A 58 -17.40 -4.18 28.00
C ASN A 58 -18.15 -2.86 27.77
N TRP A 59 -19.25 -2.90 27.00
CA TRP A 59 -19.98 -1.72 26.54
C TRP A 59 -20.43 -0.79 27.68
N GLY A 60 -20.88 -1.34 28.81
CA GLY A 60 -21.29 -0.54 29.98
C GLY A 60 -20.13 0.27 30.59
N GLY A 61 -18.94 -0.33 30.63
CA GLY A 61 -17.71 0.37 31.05
C GLY A 61 -17.36 1.47 30.05
N MET A 62 -17.30 1.14 28.77
CA MET A 62 -17.04 2.10 27.70
C MET A 62 -18.00 3.30 27.73
N MET A 63 -19.31 3.04 27.88
CA MET A 63 -20.32 4.09 27.96
C MET A 63 -20.13 5.01 29.16
N THR A 64 -19.56 4.50 30.26
CA THR A 64 -19.22 5.33 31.42
C THR A 64 -18.11 6.31 31.09
N TYR A 65 -17.07 5.87 30.38
CA TYR A 65 -15.98 6.76 29.92
C TYR A 65 -16.49 7.82 28.93
N ILE A 66 -17.42 7.45 28.04
CA ILE A 66 -18.06 8.37 27.10
C ILE A 66 -18.91 9.40 27.86
N ARG A 67 -19.79 8.94 28.75
CA ARG A 67 -20.72 9.80 29.50
C ARG A 67 -19.99 10.77 30.43
N ARG A 68 -18.90 10.33 31.06
CA ARG A 68 -18.03 11.17 31.91
C ARG A 68 -17.05 12.03 31.11
N ARG A 69 -17.05 11.93 29.78
CA ARG A 69 -16.12 12.61 28.85
C ARG A 69 -14.63 12.36 29.14
N THR A 70 -14.29 11.37 29.97
CA THR A 70 -12.90 11.03 30.30
C THR A 70 -12.14 10.47 29.09
N ILE A 71 -12.86 9.96 28.08
CA ILE A 71 -12.27 9.51 26.80
C ILE A 71 -11.86 10.67 25.87
N VAL A 72 -12.40 11.87 26.07
CA VAL A 72 -12.21 13.01 25.14
C VAL A 72 -10.76 13.46 25.12
N VAL A 73 -10.13 13.64 26.28
CA VAL A 73 -8.74 14.13 26.35
C VAL A 73 -7.75 13.14 25.69
N PRO A 74 -7.75 11.83 26.01
CA PRO A 74 -6.89 10.86 25.33
C PRO A 74 -7.09 10.82 23.82
N VAL A 75 -8.35 10.81 23.35
CA VAL A 75 -8.66 10.77 21.91
C VAL A 75 -8.20 12.05 21.21
N ALA A 76 -8.42 13.21 21.84
CA ALA A 76 -7.96 14.49 21.30
C ALA A 76 -6.43 14.53 21.21
N LEU A 77 -5.71 14.09 22.23
CA LEU A 77 -4.25 14.04 22.22
C LEU A 77 -3.72 13.08 21.14
N ALA A 78 -4.29 11.88 21.04
CA ALA A 78 -3.91 10.92 20.00
C ALA A 78 -4.22 11.45 18.60
N GLY A 79 -5.37 12.09 18.41
CA GLY A 79 -5.77 12.73 17.15
C GLY A 79 -4.86 13.90 16.77
N LEU A 80 -4.49 14.75 17.75
CA LEU A 80 -3.54 15.84 17.52
C LEU A 80 -2.15 15.33 17.18
N ALA A 81 -1.67 14.29 17.86
CA ALA A 81 -0.40 13.64 17.52
C ALA A 81 -0.44 13.10 16.09
N ALA A 82 -1.49 12.35 15.72
CA ALA A 82 -1.66 11.85 14.36
C ALA A 82 -1.71 12.99 13.33
N ALA A 83 -2.47 14.05 13.59
CA ALA A 83 -2.57 15.22 12.73
C ALA A 83 -1.22 15.94 12.56
N ALA A 84 -0.41 16.03 13.63
CA ALA A 84 0.92 16.65 13.58
C ALA A 84 1.88 15.93 12.60
N PHE A 85 1.67 14.64 12.34
CA PHE A 85 2.43 13.90 11.31
C PHE A 85 1.74 13.94 9.93
N ILE A 86 0.41 13.72 9.88
CA ILE A 86 -0.33 13.61 8.61
C ILE A 86 -0.46 14.96 7.91
N VAL A 87 -0.76 16.04 8.62
CA VAL A 87 -1.05 17.35 8.00
C VAL A 87 0.19 17.92 7.31
N PRO A 88 1.39 17.96 7.93
CA PRO A 88 2.58 18.40 7.22
C PRO A 88 2.90 17.50 6.02
N ALA A 89 2.77 16.19 6.14
CA ALA A 89 3.00 15.26 5.02
C ALA A 89 2.05 15.55 3.85
N ALA A 90 0.75 15.70 4.12
CA ALA A 90 -0.27 16.01 3.11
C ALA A 90 -0.08 17.40 2.47
N LEU A 91 0.28 18.42 3.27
CA LEU A 91 0.50 19.78 2.78
C LEU A 91 1.84 19.94 2.05
N SER A 92 2.84 19.13 2.39
CA SER A 92 4.17 19.20 1.79
C SER A 92 4.21 18.76 0.32
N GLY A 93 3.10 18.24 -0.21
CA GLY A 93 2.99 17.91 -1.63
C GLY A 93 4.03 16.90 -2.10
N HIS A 94 4.58 16.08 -1.20
CA HIS A 94 5.42 14.93 -1.54
C HIS A 94 4.54 13.86 -2.20
N GLU A 95 4.02 14.18 -3.38
CA GLU A 95 3.48 13.18 -4.28
C GLU A 95 4.65 12.29 -4.67
N ASN A 96 4.49 10.99 -4.43
CA ASN A 96 5.43 10.00 -4.95
C ASN A 96 5.58 10.27 -6.45
N PRO A 97 6.77 10.59 -7.00
CA PRO A 97 6.92 10.93 -8.40
C PRO A 97 6.72 9.70 -9.32
N MET A 98 6.69 8.49 -8.74
CA MET A 98 6.63 7.27 -9.55
C MET A 98 5.39 7.12 -10.42
N PRO A 99 4.15 7.37 -9.97
CA PRO A 99 2.98 7.30 -10.83
C PRO A 99 3.06 8.27 -12.01
N ILE A 100 3.57 9.48 -11.79
CA ILE A 100 3.77 10.49 -12.85
C ILE A 100 4.84 10.02 -13.85
N LEU A 101 5.94 9.46 -13.36
CA LEU A 101 7.01 8.91 -14.20
C LEU A 101 6.48 7.75 -15.05
N PHE A 102 5.80 6.78 -14.45
CA PHE A 102 5.22 5.64 -15.19
C PHE A 102 4.16 6.09 -16.19
N GLN A 103 3.33 7.07 -15.84
CA GLN A 103 2.34 7.62 -16.77
C GLN A 103 3.02 8.33 -17.96
N SER A 104 4.11 9.06 -17.70
CA SER A 104 4.91 9.69 -18.76
C SER A 104 5.54 8.66 -19.68
N LEU A 105 6.13 7.59 -19.13
CA LEU A 105 6.72 6.50 -19.91
C LEU A 105 5.68 5.73 -20.74
N GLN A 106 4.45 5.56 -20.22
CA GLN A 106 3.38 4.91 -20.99
C GLN A 106 2.88 5.75 -22.17
N LYS A 107 2.97 7.09 -22.06
CA LYS A 107 2.59 8.01 -23.13
C LYS A 107 3.72 8.25 -24.14
N ALA A 108 4.95 7.88 -23.82
CA ALA A 108 6.08 7.96 -24.73
C ALA A 108 5.97 6.90 -25.84
N ASN A 109 6.41 7.26 -27.03
CA ASN A 109 6.56 6.35 -28.17
C ASN A 109 7.82 5.48 -28.04
N LEU A 110 7.98 4.50 -28.93
CA LEU A 110 9.13 3.60 -28.88
C LEU A 110 10.45 4.33 -29.19
N ASP A 111 10.43 5.42 -29.96
CA ASP A 111 11.65 6.21 -30.23
C ASP A 111 12.16 6.92 -28.97
N ASP A 112 11.28 7.64 -28.28
CA ASP A 112 11.62 8.36 -27.05
C ASP A 112 12.00 7.41 -25.91
N LEU A 113 11.29 6.28 -25.78
CA LEU A 113 11.69 5.23 -24.84
C LEU A 113 13.03 4.60 -25.21
N GLY A 114 13.32 4.46 -26.50
CA GLY A 114 14.58 3.90 -26.97
C GLY A 114 15.77 4.74 -26.56
N ARG A 115 15.62 6.07 -26.55
CA ARG A 115 16.64 7.01 -26.06
C ARG A 115 16.87 6.92 -24.56
N VAL A 116 15.80 6.71 -23.77
CA VAL A 116 15.88 6.60 -22.31
C VAL A 116 16.43 5.24 -21.88
N LEU A 117 15.99 4.18 -22.55
CA LEU A 117 16.33 2.80 -22.23
C LEU A 117 17.59 2.32 -22.95
N ASP A 118 18.16 3.11 -23.86
CA ASP A 118 19.27 2.73 -24.72
C ASP A 118 18.96 1.40 -25.44
N MET A 119 17.83 1.38 -26.15
CA MET A 119 17.31 0.24 -26.91
C MET A 119 16.79 0.71 -28.27
N ALA A 120 17.09 -0.03 -29.33
CA ALA A 120 16.52 0.26 -30.65
C ALA A 120 14.98 0.09 -30.64
N PRO A 121 14.21 1.03 -31.22
CA PRO A 121 12.74 0.95 -31.27
C PRO A 121 12.22 -0.36 -31.86
N GLU A 122 12.90 -0.89 -32.87
CA GLU A 122 12.56 -2.16 -33.53
C GLU A 122 12.76 -3.35 -32.60
N SER A 123 13.78 -3.31 -31.73
CA SER A 123 14.01 -4.36 -30.73
C SER A 123 12.85 -4.40 -29.72
N MET A 124 12.39 -3.23 -29.28
CA MET A 124 11.25 -3.13 -28.35
C MET A 124 9.95 -3.57 -29.01
N ALA A 125 9.72 -3.21 -30.27
CA ALA A 125 8.58 -3.68 -31.06
C ALA A 125 8.58 -5.22 -31.16
N ASN A 126 9.72 -5.82 -31.51
CA ASN A 126 9.87 -7.28 -31.60
C ASN A 126 9.56 -7.98 -30.26
N VAL A 127 10.03 -7.44 -29.13
CA VAL A 127 9.76 -8.00 -27.80
C VAL A 127 8.26 -7.92 -27.47
N LEU A 128 7.62 -6.79 -27.78
CA LEU A 128 6.20 -6.59 -27.57
C LEU A 128 5.38 -7.59 -28.41
N GLU A 129 5.71 -7.75 -29.69
CA GLU A 129 5.06 -8.73 -30.58
C GLU A 129 5.23 -10.18 -30.09
N GLN A 130 6.43 -10.57 -29.65
CA GLN A 130 6.68 -11.88 -29.07
C GLN A 130 5.84 -12.16 -27.81
N LYS A 131 5.41 -11.11 -27.11
CA LYS A 131 4.53 -11.20 -25.93
C LYS A 131 3.05 -11.00 -26.26
N GLY A 132 2.69 -10.96 -27.54
CA GLY A 132 1.32 -10.89 -28.03
C GLY A 132 0.73 -9.49 -28.03
N PHE A 133 1.55 -8.45 -28.11
CA PHE A 133 1.09 -7.10 -28.44
C PHE A 133 1.09 -6.89 -29.96
N VAL A 134 0.14 -6.11 -30.47
CA VAL A 134 0.08 -5.69 -31.87
C VAL A 134 0.79 -4.34 -31.97
N VAL A 135 1.90 -4.27 -32.71
CA VAL A 135 2.68 -3.04 -32.90
C VAL A 135 2.53 -2.59 -34.35
N GLY A 136 1.67 -1.60 -34.60
CA GLY A 136 1.45 -1.08 -35.95
C GLY A 136 2.56 -0.14 -36.45
N SER A 137 3.24 0.56 -35.55
CA SER A 137 4.33 1.49 -35.84
C SER A 137 5.16 1.77 -34.57
N THR A 138 6.43 2.17 -34.74
CA THR A 138 7.30 2.67 -33.67
C THR A 138 6.92 4.07 -33.16
N ASP A 139 6.10 4.79 -33.93
CA ASP A 139 5.60 6.12 -33.55
C ASP A 139 4.48 6.07 -32.50
N LEU A 140 3.87 4.89 -32.32
CA LEU A 140 2.82 4.68 -31.32
C LEU A 140 3.39 4.70 -29.91
N SER A 141 2.64 5.29 -28.99
CA SER A 141 2.92 5.20 -27.57
C SER A 141 2.71 3.78 -27.04
N ILE A 142 3.37 3.46 -25.93
CA ILE A 142 3.14 2.21 -25.20
C ILE A 142 1.66 2.05 -24.84
N SER A 143 0.98 3.15 -24.50
CA SER A 143 -0.44 3.14 -24.18
C SER A 143 -1.33 2.81 -25.38
N GLU A 144 -1.00 3.30 -26.57
CA GLU A 144 -1.73 3.00 -27.82
C GLU A 144 -1.50 1.56 -28.25
N ILE A 145 -0.26 1.08 -28.25
CA ILE A 145 0.09 -0.32 -28.52
C ILE A 145 -0.68 -1.27 -27.58
N ALA A 146 -0.72 -0.93 -26.29
CA ALA A 146 -1.46 -1.72 -25.31
C ALA A 146 -2.98 -1.68 -25.57
N ALA A 147 -3.52 -0.51 -25.90
CA ALA A 147 -4.94 -0.33 -26.19
C ALA A 147 -5.38 -1.11 -27.44
N GLU A 148 -4.61 -1.06 -28.53
CA GLU A 148 -4.86 -1.86 -29.75
C GLU A 148 -4.79 -3.36 -29.47
N SER A 149 -3.93 -3.76 -28.53
CA SER A 149 -3.81 -5.15 -28.08
C SER A 149 -4.88 -5.57 -27.07
N GLY A 150 -5.76 -4.66 -26.62
CA GLY A 150 -6.75 -4.92 -25.57
C GLY A 150 -6.15 -5.21 -24.19
N ARG A 151 -4.95 -4.68 -23.91
CA ARG A 151 -4.16 -4.96 -22.70
C ARG A 151 -3.86 -3.69 -21.90
N PRO A 152 -3.58 -3.80 -20.59
CA PRO A 152 -3.26 -2.63 -19.79
C PRO A 152 -1.91 -2.02 -20.22
N PRO A 153 -1.77 -0.67 -20.31
CA PRO A 153 -0.52 0.01 -20.68
C PRO A 153 0.70 -0.41 -19.86
N MET A 154 0.51 -0.69 -18.57
CA MET A 154 1.57 -1.14 -17.69
C MET A 154 2.16 -2.50 -18.12
N ALA A 155 1.36 -3.40 -18.70
CA ALA A 155 1.86 -4.69 -19.16
C ALA A 155 2.81 -4.54 -20.36
N ALA A 156 2.51 -3.62 -21.28
CA ALA A 156 3.40 -3.30 -22.40
C ALA A 156 4.70 -2.66 -21.91
N LEU A 157 4.61 -1.65 -21.01
CA LEU A 157 5.79 -1.01 -20.44
C LEU A 157 6.70 -2.01 -19.70
N MET A 158 6.12 -2.86 -18.85
CA MET A 158 6.87 -3.86 -18.10
C MET A 158 7.52 -4.91 -19.00
N THR A 159 6.90 -5.24 -20.13
CA THR A 159 7.46 -6.15 -21.14
C THR A 159 8.76 -5.57 -21.71
N VAL A 160 8.76 -4.28 -22.08
CA VAL A 160 9.94 -3.57 -22.58
C VAL A 160 11.02 -3.47 -21.49
N LEU A 161 10.64 -3.09 -20.27
CA LEU A 161 11.59 -2.96 -19.15
C LEU A 161 12.22 -4.29 -18.73
N GLN A 162 11.49 -5.40 -18.84
CA GLN A 162 12.03 -6.74 -18.58
C GLN A 162 13.07 -7.13 -19.63
N ALA A 163 12.86 -6.78 -20.90
CA ALA A 163 13.82 -7.06 -21.96
C ALA A 163 15.13 -6.28 -21.80
N LYS A 164 15.11 -5.06 -21.27
CA LYS A 164 16.36 -4.32 -20.96
C LYS A 164 17.19 -4.97 -19.84
N ARG A 165 16.54 -5.69 -18.93
CA ARG A 165 17.19 -6.33 -17.78
C ARG A 165 17.92 -7.63 -18.17
N GLN A 166 17.56 -8.22 -19.30
CA GLN A 166 18.18 -9.44 -19.86
C GLN A 166 19.37 -9.06 -20.73
#